data_AF-A0AA36ILC9-F1
#
_entry.id   AF-A0AA36ILC9-F1
#
_cell.length_a   1.000
_cell.length_b   1.000
_cell.length_c   1.000
_cell.angle_alpha   90.00
_cell.angle_beta   90.00
_cell.angle_gamma   90.00
#
_symmetry.space_group_name_H-M   'P 1'
#
loop_
_entity.id
_entity.type
_entity.pdbx_description
1 polymer ?
#
loop_
_entity_poly.entity_id
_entity_poly.type
_entity_poly.pdbx_seq_one_letter_code
_entity_poly.pdbx_strand_id
1 'polypeptide(L)'
;MAALGRLNDMLAIQSSADAQRCSAITRMLMERCILREVEGSDRILAGVKNLLTKYVWCQDVWVEIMMRLATVALVSAASLESVGFSVGIALVVGVMVGTLQPYTQRQVNDLQCCCFLCLAAAAAGFGLHLVWLARFALALPFLVACCQMRHPDCPEALALRLFEALEPRLAEAEALEVVVEDLSL
;
A
#
# COMPACT_ATOMS: atom_id res chain seq x y z
N MET A 1 46.97 -23.13 -36.70
CA MET A 1 47.44 -22.92 -35.31
C MET A 1 47.00 -21.58 -34.72
N ALA A 2 47.02 -20.46 -35.46
CA ALA A 2 46.60 -19.14 -34.93
C ALA A 2 45.13 -19.04 -34.44
N ALA A 3 44.20 -19.80 -35.04
CA ALA A 3 42.78 -19.77 -34.64
C ALA A 3 42.49 -20.46 -33.30
N LEU A 4 43.30 -21.46 -32.93
CA LEU A 4 43.18 -22.19 -31.66
C LEU A 4 43.66 -21.34 -30.47
N GLY A 5 44.67 -20.48 -30.68
CA GLY A 5 45.13 -19.52 -29.67
C GLY A 5 44.05 -18.50 -29.31
N ARG A 6 43.35 -17.94 -30.30
CA ARG A 6 42.27 -16.96 -30.07
C ARG A 6 41.06 -17.53 -29.32
N LEU A 7 40.74 -18.80 -29.52
CA LEU A 7 39.65 -19.48 -28.80
C LEU A 7 40.00 -19.68 -27.31
N ASN A 8 41.27 -19.98 -27.02
CA ASN A 8 41.74 -20.14 -25.64
C ASN A 8 41.76 -18.80 -24.88
N ASP A 9 42.14 -17.71 -25.57
CA ASP A 9 42.12 -16.36 -24.99
C ASP A 9 40.69 -15.87 -24.72
N MET A 10 39.73 -16.13 -25.62
CA MET A 10 38.32 -15.77 -25.38
C MET A 10 37.71 -16.56 -24.20
N LEU A 11 38.04 -17.85 -24.06
CA LEU A 11 37.60 -18.66 -22.93
C LEU A 11 38.19 -18.16 -21.60
N ALA A 12 39.47 -17.75 -21.59
CA ALA A 12 40.12 -17.19 -20.41
C ALA A 12 39.52 -15.83 -20.00
N ILE A 13 39.16 -14.98 -20.95
CA ILE A 13 38.53 -13.68 -20.70
C ILE A 13 37.09 -13.86 -20.20
N GLN A 14 36.35 -14.83 -20.72
CA GLN A 14 34.97 -15.08 -20.28
C GLN A 14 34.93 -15.68 -18.87
N SER A 15 35.88 -16.57 -18.56
CA SER A 15 36.04 -17.12 -17.20
C SER A 15 36.36 -16.05 -16.15
N SER A 16 37.16 -15.03 -16.49
CA SER A 16 37.51 -13.96 -15.55
C SER A 16 36.36 -12.97 -15.35
N ALA A 17 35.59 -12.68 -16.41
CA ALA A 17 34.40 -11.84 -16.33
C ALA A 17 33.30 -12.47 -15.47
N ASP A 18 33.06 -13.77 -15.61
CA ASP A 18 32.05 -14.48 -14.80
C ASP A 18 32.46 -14.59 -13.33
N ALA A 19 33.76 -14.76 -13.05
CA ALA A 19 34.29 -14.71 -11.68
C ALA A 19 34.12 -13.33 -11.03
N GLN A 20 34.31 -12.25 -11.79
CA GLN A 20 34.06 -10.88 -11.32
C GLN A 20 32.58 -10.62 -11.02
N ARG A 21 31.67 -11.10 -11.87
CA ARG A 21 30.23 -10.98 -11.65
C ARG A 21 29.79 -11.75 -10.41
N CYS A 22 30.29 -12.97 -10.24
CA CYS A 22 29.97 -13.79 -9.07
C CYS A 22 30.46 -13.12 -7.77
N SER A 23 31.66 -12.54 -7.79
CA SER A 23 32.21 -11.77 -6.66
C SER A 23 31.35 -10.53 -6.33
N ALA A 24 30.94 -9.76 -7.34
CA ALA A 24 30.08 -8.59 -7.15
C ALA A 24 28.70 -8.96 -6.57
N ILE A 25 28.07 -10.03 -7.07
CA ILE A 25 26.78 -10.52 -6.57
C ILE A 25 26.93 -11.01 -5.12
N THR A 26 28.01 -11.72 -4.81
CA THR A 26 28.28 -12.20 -3.45
C THR A 26 28.45 -11.04 -2.48
N ARG A 27 29.13 -9.97 -2.91
CA ARG A 27 29.31 -8.75 -2.10
C ARG A 27 27.99 -8.02 -1.84
N MET A 28 27.15 -7.85 -2.87
CA MET A 28 25.82 -7.25 -2.71
C MET A 28 24.91 -8.09 -1.81
N LEU A 29 24.93 -9.41 -1.94
CA LEU A 29 24.14 -10.30 -1.07
C LEU A 29 24.63 -10.26 0.37
N MET A 30 25.95 -10.15 0.58
CA MET A 30 26.55 -10.05 1.90
C MET A 30 26.23 -8.71 2.57
N GLU A 31 26.28 -7.59 1.85
CA GLU A 31 25.84 -6.29 2.37
C GLU A 31 24.36 -6.30 2.75
N ARG A 32 23.50 -6.91 1.93
CA ARG A 32 22.08 -7.08 2.26
C ARG A 32 21.86 -7.99 3.47
N CYS A 33 22.64 -9.05 3.64
CA CYS A 33 22.57 -9.91 4.82
C CYS A 33 23.02 -9.17 6.09
N ILE A 34 24.12 -8.42 6.03
CA ILE A 34 24.62 -7.62 7.16
C ILE A 34 23.61 -6.54 7.55
N LEU A 35 23.02 -5.83 6.57
CA LEU A 35 21.98 -4.85 6.84
C LEU A 35 20.76 -5.50 7.50
N ARG A 36 20.36 -6.69 7.06
CA ARG A 36 19.22 -7.44 7.63
C ARG A 36 19.50 -7.97 9.03
N GLU A 37 20.76 -8.30 9.34
CA GLU A 37 21.19 -8.79 10.65
C GLU A 37 21.33 -7.64 11.66
N VAL A 38 21.83 -6.48 11.22
CA VAL A 38 21.83 -5.23 12.01
C VAL A 38 20.39 -4.73 12.26
N GLU A 39 19.50 -4.88 11.29
CA GLU A 39 18.07 -4.55 11.41
C GLU A 39 17.36 -5.41 12.46
N GLY A 40 17.82 -6.66 12.68
CA GLY A 40 17.34 -7.53 13.75
C GLY A 40 17.86 -7.15 15.14
N SER A 41 19.02 -6.49 15.22
CA SER A 41 19.67 -6.14 16.49
C SER A 41 19.23 -4.78 17.04
N ASP A 42 18.84 -3.83 16.16
CA ASP A 42 18.38 -2.50 16.57
C ASP A 42 16.87 -2.32 16.39
N ARG A 43 16.14 -2.71 17.44
CA ARG A 43 14.70 -2.48 17.59
C ARG A 43 14.30 -1.01 17.38
N ILE A 44 15.21 -0.07 17.63
CA ILE A 44 15.02 1.37 17.40
C ILE A 44 15.03 1.68 15.91
N LEU A 45 15.97 1.10 15.15
CA LEU A 45 16.08 1.33 13.70
C LEU A 45 14.89 0.70 12.95
N ALA A 46 14.46 -0.49 13.37
CA ALA A 46 13.22 -1.11 12.88
C ALA A 46 11.99 -0.25 13.21
N GLY A 47 11.94 0.32 14.42
CA GLY A 47 10.87 1.23 14.84
C GLY A 47 10.85 2.52 14.02
N VAL A 48 12.02 3.12 13.79
CA VAL A 48 12.22 4.35 13.01
C VAL A 48 11.92 4.12 11.54
N LYS A 49 12.35 3.00 10.95
CA LYS A 49 11.98 2.61 9.58
C LYS A 49 10.47 2.40 9.46
N ASN A 50 9.82 1.76 10.42
CA ASN A 50 8.37 1.58 10.40
C ASN A 50 7.63 2.92 10.56
N LEU A 51 8.19 3.85 11.34
CA LEU A 51 7.70 5.22 11.48
C LEU A 51 7.91 6.05 10.21
N LEU A 52 9.10 6.00 9.61
CA LEU A 52 9.41 6.65 8.33
C LEU A 52 8.63 6.03 7.18
N THR A 53 8.38 4.73 7.20
CA THR A 53 7.50 4.09 6.20
C THR A 53 6.07 4.57 6.41
N LYS A 54 5.58 4.69 7.65
CA LYS A 54 4.30 5.34 7.97
C LYS A 54 4.24 6.83 7.59
N TYR A 55 5.36 7.55 7.69
CA TYR A 55 5.47 8.98 7.35
C TYR A 55 5.69 9.24 5.87
N VAL A 56 6.36 8.37 5.14
CA VAL A 56 6.41 8.37 3.67
C VAL A 56 5.06 7.92 3.12
N TRP A 57 4.36 7.05 3.85
CA TRP A 57 2.92 6.80 3.70
C TRP A 57 2.03 7.89 4.36
N CYS A 58 2.53 9.08 4.75
CA CYS A 58 1.68 10.16 5.31
C CYS A 58 0.59 10.69 4.36
N GLN A 59 0.55 10.21 3.12
CA GLN A 59 -0.64 10.37 2.28
C GLN A 59 -1.87 9.73 2.96
N ASP A 60 -1.68 8.67 3.74
CA ASP A 60 -2.72 7.99 4.51
C ASP A 60 -3.14 8.74 5.77
N VAL A 61 -2.27 9.55 6.39
CA VAL A 61 -2.61 10.32 7.61
C VAL A 61 -3.69 11.36 7.29
N TRP A 62 -3.57 12.05 6.15
CA TRP A 62 -4.62 12.96 5.70
C TRP A 62 -5.93 12.24 5.44
N VAL A 63 -5.91 11.05 4.86
CA VAL A 63 -7.13 10.29 4.61
C VAL A 63 -7.73 9.75 5.91
N GLU A 64 -6.92 9.31 6.86
CA GLU A 64 -7.40 8.91 8.19
C GLU A 64 -8.06 10.10 8.91
N ILE A 65 -7.45 11.28 8.87
CA ILE A 65 -8.03 12.50 9.43
C ILE A 65 -9.34 12.84 8.72
N MET A 66 -9.40 12.78 7.39
CA MET A 66 -10.61 13.03 6.61
C MET A 66 -11.71 12.01 6.91
N MET A 67 -11.35 10.75 7.13
CA MET A 67 -12.30 9.69 7.48
C MET A 67 -12.87 9.89 8.89
N ARG A 68 -12.03 10.27 9.85
CA ARG A 68 -12.48 10.64 11.21
C ARG A 68 -13.37 11.88 11.16
N LEU A 69 -12.98 12.91 10.41
CA LEU A 69 -13.79 14.11 10.22
C LEU A 69 -15.15 13.77 9.57
N ALA A 70 -15.16 12.88 8.58
CA ALA A 70 -16.38 12.40 7.92
C ALA A 70 -17.28 11.64 8.90
N THR A 71 -16.73 10.77 9.75
CA THR A 71 -17.53 10.06 10.77
C THR A 71 -18.14 11.04 11.77
N VAL A 72 -17.38 12.04 12.23
CA VAL A 72 -17.90 13.10 13.10
C VAL A 72 -18.99 13.90 12.40
N ALA A 73 -18.77 14.32 11.15
CA ALA A 73 -19.76 15.04 10.36
C ALA A 73 -21.05 14.22 10.15
N LEU A 74 -20.93 12.92 9.94
CA LEU A 74 -22.06 12.02 9.76
C LEU A 74 -22.86 11.85 11.05
N VAL A 75 -22.18 11.72 12.20
CA VAL A 75 -22.82 11.68 13.52
C VAL A 75 -23.52 13.01 13.81
N SER A 76 -22.88 14.14 13.52
CA SER A 76 -23.49 15.47 13.68
C SER A 76 -24.70 15.67 12.77
N ALA A 77 -24.63 15.23 11.50
CA ALA A 77 -25.75 15.33 10.55
C ALA A 77 -26.94 14.44 10.95
N ALA A 78 -26.66 13.27 11.53
CA ALA A 78 -27.69 12.38 12.07
C ALA A 78 -28.38 13.00 13.30
N SER A 79 -27.62 13.68 14.18
CA SER A 79 -28.18 14.39 15.34
C SER A 79 -29.06 15.58 14.99
N LEU A 80 -28.91 16.14 13.79
CA LEU A 80 -29.75 17.23 13.27
C LEU A 80 -31.04 16.73 12.57
N GLU A 81 -31.35 15.44 12.68
CA GLU A 81 -32.49 14.75 12.02
C GLU A 81 -32.54 14.91 10.50
N SER A 82 -31.46 15.38 9.89
CA SER A 82 -31.39 15.71 8.48
C SER A 82 -30.91 14.51 7.66
N VAL A 83 -31.82 13.57 7.42
CA VAL A 83 -31.54 12.32 6.71
C VAL A 83 -30.87 12.57 5.34
N GLY A 84 -31.25 13.65 4.64
CA GLY A 84 -30.64 14.01 3.36
C GLY A 84 -29.15 14.34 3.44
N PHE A 85 -28.71 15.05 4.48
CA PHE A 85 -27.30 15.40 4.66
C PHE A 85 -26.46 14.19 5.05
N SER A 86 -26.96 13.30 5.92
CA SER A 86 -26.22 12.10 6.30
C SER A 86 -26.05 11.13 5.13
N VAL A 87 -27.08 10.95 4.30
CA VAL A 87 -26.99 10.20 3.04
C VAL A 87 -25.98 10.81 2.09
N GLY A 88 -26.04 12.14 1.88
CA GLY A 88 -25.11 12.85 1.01
C GLY A 88 -23.65 12.69 1.44
N ILE A 89 -23.36 12.88 2.73
CA ILE A 89 -22.01 12.71 3.29
C ILE A 89 -21.53 11.27 3.11
N ALA A 90 -22.34 10.26 3.46
CA ALA A 90 -21.98 8.86 3.32
C ALA A 90 -21.65 8.49 1.86
N LEU A 91 -22.43 8.99 0.91
CA LEU A 91 -22.24 8.72 -0.52
C LEU A 91 -20.96 9.39 -1.05
N VAL A 92 -20.73 10.67 -0.71
CA VAL A 92 -19.50 11.38 -1.08
C VAL A 92 -18.27 10.68 -0.52
N VAL A 93 -18.30 10.27 0.75
CA VAL A 93 -17.18 9.57 1.39
C VAL A 93 -16.95 8.20 0.74
N GLY A 94 -18.01 7.43 0.47
CA GLY A 94 -17.91 6.15 -0.22
C GLY A 94 -17.27 6.28 -1.61
N VAL A 95 -17.69 7.28 -2.40
CA VAL A 95 -17.10 7.55 -3.72
C VAL A 95 -15.63 7.95 -3.61
N MET A 96 -15.29 8.85 -2.67
CA MET A 96 -13.91 9.28 -2.44
C MET A 96 -13.00 8.12 -2.03
N VAL A 97 -13.46 7.22 -1.15
CA VAL A 97 -12.70 6.02 -0.77
C VAL A 97 -12.53 5.09 -1.98
N GLY A 98 -13.58 4.90 -2.78
CA GLY A 98 -13.52 4.10 -4.01
C GLY A 98 -12.53 4.62 -5.06
N THR A 99 -12.42 5.94 -5.23
CA THR A 99 -11.55 6.57 -6.23
C THR A 99 -10.12 6.77 -5.74
N LEU A 100 -9.93 7.22 -4.50
CA LEU A 100 -8.61 7.52 -3.94
C LEU A 100 -7.88 6.28 -3.43
N GLN A 101 -8.63 5.21 -3.14
CA GLN A 101 -8.11 3.94 -2.62
C GLN A 101 -7.06 4.13 -1.51
N PRO A 102 -7.43 4.79 -0.39
CA PRO A 102 -6.47 5.22 0.63
C PRO A 102 -5.80 4.10 1.42
N TYR A 103 -6.09 2.85 1.13
CA TYR A 103 -5.43 1.72 1.76
C TYR A 103 -4.73 0.90 0.69
N THR A 104 -3.46 0.60 0.94
CA THR A 104 -2.63 -0.30 0.12
C THR A 104 -3.29 -1.68 -0.04
N GLN A 105 -4.04 -2.13 0.98
CA GLN A 105 -4.85 -3.33 0.90
C GLN A 105 -6.21 -3.04 0.26
N ARG A 106 -6.37 -3.48 -0.99
CA ARG A 106 -7.63 -3.35 -1.76
C ARG A 106 -8.84 -3.93 -1.04
N GLN A 107 -8.66 -5.02 -0.29
CA GLN A 107 -9.75 -5.63 0.50
C GLN A 107 -10.34 -4.66 1.53
N VAL A 108 -9.48 -3.88 2.21
CA VAL A 108 -9.91 -2.86 3.18
C VAL A 108 -10.66 -1.73 2.47
N ASN A 109 -10.16 -1.32 1.31
CA ASN A 109 -10.78 -0.26 0.53
C ASN A 109 -12.18 -0.64 0.02
N ASP A 110 -12.32 -1.85 -0.54
CA ASP A 110 -13.60 -2.37 -1.01
C ASP A 110 -14.58 -2.55 0.14
N LEU A 111 -14.10 -3.00 1.31
CA LEU A 111 -14.93 -3.16 2.50
C LEU A 111 -15.42 -1.80 3.02
N GLN A 112 -14.55 -0.79 3.09
CA GLN A 112 -14.93 0.55 3.54
C GLN A 112 -15.89 1.24 2.57
N CYS A 113 -15.63 1.15 1.26
CA CYS A 113 -16.54 1.65 0.24
C CYS A 113 -17.92 0.99 0.38
N CYS A 114 -17.95 -0.34 0.52
CA CYS A 114 -19.18 -1.09 0.79
C CYS A 114 -19.88 -0.60 2.06
N CYS A 115 -19.17 -0.42 3.17
CA CYS A 115 -19.71 0.10 4.42
C CYS A 115 -20.38 1.47 4.22
N PHE A 116 -19.71 2.43 3.58
CA PHE A 116 -20.26 3.76 3.37
C PHE A 116 -21.47 3.77 2.42
N LEU A 117 -21.44 2.98 1.35
CA LEU A 117 -22.60 2.81 0.45
C LEU A 117 -23.78 2.15 1.16
N CYS A 118 -23.52 1.15 1.98
CA CYS A 118 -24.54 0.48 2.80
C CYS A 118 -25.12 1.43 3.85
N LEU A 119 -24.29 2.28 4.45
CA LEU A 119 -24.75 3.28 5.41
C LEU A 119 -25.64 4.34 4.73
N ALA A 120 -25.25 4.79 3.52
CA ALA A 120 -26.05 5.71 2.70
C ALA A 120 -27.40 5.07 2.32
N ALA A 121 -27.38 3.81 1.85
CA ALA A 121 -28.57 3.07 1.49
C ALA A 121 -29.48 2.80 2.71
N ALA A 122 -28.90 2.50 3.88
CA ALA A 122 -29.66 2.31 5.11
C ALA A 122 -30.32 3.61 5.56
N ALA A 123 -29.59 4.73 5.56
CA ALA A 123 -30.14 6.05 5.89
C ALA A 123 -31.27 6.45 4.93
N ALA A 124 -31.10 6.24 3.62
CA ALA A 124 -32.15 6.46 2.63
C ALA A 124 -33.36 5.53 2.85
N GLY A 125 -33.11 4.25 3.17
CA GLY A 125 -34.14 3.27 3.50
C GLY A 125 -34.98 3.68 4.71
N PHE A 126 -34.35 4.20 5.76
CA PHE A 126 -35.07 4.75 6.92
C PHE A 126 -35.88 6.01 6.56
N GLY A 127 -35.31 6.92 5.75
CA GLY A 127 -36.03 8.09 5.26
C GLY A 127 -37.26 7.77 4.39
N LEU A 128 -37.22 6.66 3.66
CA LEU A 128 -38.33 6.17 2.82
C LEU A 128 -39.23 5.16 3.53
N HIS A 129 -39.03 4.91 4.84
CA HIS A 129 -39.74 3.89 5.62
C HIS A 129 -39.59 2.44 5.10
N LEU A 130 -38.54 2.15 4.34
CA LEU A 130 -38.23 0.82 3.79
C LEU A 130 -37.30 0.03 4.74
N VAL A 131 -37.87 -0.48 5.83
CA VAL A 131 -37.12 -1.18 6.91
C VAL A 131 -36.33 -2.39 6.40
N TRP A 132 -36.86 -3.11 5.42
CA TRP A 132 -36.19 -4.28 4.83
C TRP A 132 -34.91 -3.88 4.08
N LEU A 133 -34.95 -2.78 3.33
CA LEU A 133 -33.81 -2.28 2.59
C LEU A 133 -32.68 -1.87 3.54
N ALA A 134 -33.02 -1.19 4.65
CA ALA A 134 -32.05 -0.83 5.67
C ALA A 134 -31.39 -2.07 6.32
N ARG A 135 -32.18 -3.12 6.60
CA ARG A 135 -31.66 -4.38 7.15
C ARG A 135 -30.70 -5.11 6.20
N PHE A 136 -31.06 -5.20 4.92
CA PHE A 136 -30.17 -5.83 3.92
C PHE A 136 -28.90 -5.00 3.71
N ALA A 137 -29.02 -3.68 3.66
CA ALA A 137 -27.87 -2.79 3.55
C ALA A 137 -26.90 -2.98 4.73
N LEU A 138 -27.40 -3.09 5.97
CA LEU A 138 -26.55 -3.34 7.14
C LEU A 138 -25.92 -4.74 7.16
N ALA A 139 -26.54 -5.74 6.54
CA ALA A 139 -26.00 -7.10 6.47
C ALA A 139 -24.89 -7.26 5.41
N LEU A 140 -24.92 -6.46 4.35
CA LEU A 140 -24.02 -6.59 3.20
C LEU A 140 -22.52 -6.48 3.56
N PRO A 141 -22.06 -5.53 4.41
CA PRO A 141 -20.64 -5.44 4.77
C PRO A 141 -20.13 -6.69 5.49
N PHE A 142 -20.97 -7.34 6.30
CA PHE A 142 -20.61 -8.58 6.98
C PHE A 142 -20.47 -9.74 5.99
N LEU A 143 -21.34 -9.81 4.99
CA LEU A 143 -21.22 -10.81 3.92
C LEU A 143 -19.95 -10.59 3.11
N VAL A 144 -19.63 -9.34 2.77
CA VAL A 144 -18.37 -8.99 2.08
C VAL A 144 -17.16 -9.37 2.93
N ALA A 145 -17.17 -9.05 4.23
CA ALA A 145 -16.10 -9.45 5.15
C ALA A 145 -15.95 -10.98 5.23
N CYS A 146 -17.05 -11.74 5.34
CA CYS A 146 -17.00 -13.20 5.33
C CYS A 146 -16.47 -13.77 4.00
N CYS A 147 -16.83 -13.15 2.87
CA CYS A 147 -16.31 -13.52 1.55
C CYS A 147 -14.80 -13.25 1.45
N GLN A 148 -14.33 -12.11 1.94
CA GLN A 148 -12.91 -11.76 1.98
C GLN A 148 -12.11 -12.70 2.89
N MET A 149 -12.66 -13.09 4.05
CA MET A 149 -11.99 -14.06 4.93
C MET A 149 -11.83 -15.45 4.31
N ARG A 150 -12.70 -15.84 3.36
CA ARG A 150 -12.56 -17.12 2.64
C ARG A 150 -11.47 -17.09 1.58
N HIS A 151 -11.16 -15.92 1.03
CA HIS A 151 -10.11 -15.72 0.02
C HIS A 151 -9.16 -14.62 0.50
N PRO A 152 -8.34 -14.89 1.54
CA PRO A 152 -7.31 -13.94 1.93
C PRO A 152 -6.40 -13.69 0.73
N ASP A 153 -6.12 -12.41 0.44
CA ASP A 153 -5.20 -12.04 -0.65
C ASP A 153 -3.88 -12.77 -0.40
N CYS A 154 -3.39 -13.48 -1.41
CA CYS A 154 -2.14 -14.22 -1.29
C CYS A 154 -1.02 -13.22 -0.92
N PRO A 155 -0.16 -13.51 0.06
CA PRO A 155 0.88 -12.56 0.51
C PRO A 155 1.83 -12.14 -0.62
N GLU A 156 1.97 -12.98 -1.64
CA GLU A 156 2.73 -12.72 -2.86
C GLU A 156 2.13 -11.59 -3.70
N ALA A 157 0.80 -11.52 -3.82
CA ALA A 157 0.10 -10.46 -4.54
C ALA A 157 0.16 -9.12 -3.80
N LEU A 158 0.29 -9.14 -2.47
CA LEU A 158 0.54 -7.94 -1.66
C LEU A 158 1.99 -7.47 -1.84
N ALA A 159 2.95 -8.39 -1.81
CA ALA A 159 4.37 -8.07 -2.00
C ALA A 159 4.66 -7.50 -3.38
N LEU A 160 4.08 -8.06 -4.45
CA LEU A 160 4.19 -7.54 -5.81
C LEU A 160 3.63 -6.12 -5.94
N ARG A 161 2.46 -5.86 -5.36
CA ARG A 161 1.86 -4.51 -5.37
C ARG A 161 2.67 -3.49 -4.57
N LEU A 162 3.20 -3.90 -3.41
CA LEU A 162 4.12 -3.07 -2.63
C LEU A 162 5.38 -2.74 -3.43
N PHE A 163 5.91 -3.70 -4.19
CA PHE A 163 7.08 -3.52 -5.03
C PHE A 163 6.82 -2.54 -6.17
N GLU A 164 5.72 -2.71 -6.92
CA GLU A 164 5.31 -1.79 -8.00
C GLU A 164 5.03 -0.37 -7.48
N ALA A 165 4.45 -0.23 -6.28
CA ALA A 165 4.20 1.08 -5.68
C ALA A 165 5.49 1.77 -5.17
N LEU A 166 6.51 1.00 -4.77
CA LEU A 166 7.80 1.52 -4.33
C LEU A 166 8.72 1.86 -5.51
N GLU A 167 8.64 1.15 -6.63
CA GLU A 167 9.51 1.31 -7.80
C GLU A 167 9.67 2.77 -8.28
N PRO A 168 8.60 3.58 -8.49
CA PRO A 168 8.76 4.97 -8.89
C PRO A 168 9.38 5.85 -7.80
N ARG A 169 9.14 5.53 -6.52
CA ARG A 169 9.66 6.30 -5.38
C ARG A 169 11.12 5.99 -5.10
N LEU A 170 11.56 4.76 -5.40
CA LEU A 170 12.95 4.36 -5.30
C LEU A 170 13.78 5.08 -6.38
N ALA A 171 13.25 5.19 -7.60
CA ALA A 171 13.88 5.96 -8.67
C ALA A 171 14.00 7.46 -8.32
N GLU A 172 12.99 8.04 -7.67
CA GLU A 172 13.06 9.43 -7.15
C GLU A 172 14.10 9.58 -6.04
N ALA A 173 14.22 8.60 -5.14
CA ALA A 173 15.19 8.62 -4.04
C ALA A 173 16.64 8.46 -4.54
N GLU A 174 16.88 7.52 -5.46
CA GLU A 174 18.19 7.32 -6.09
C GLU A 174 18.61 8.57 -6.89
N ALA A 175 17.68 9.22 -7.59
CA ALA A 175 17.96 10.49 -8.27
C ALA A 175 18.34 11.62 -7.29
N LEU A 176 17.75 11.64 -6.10
CA LEU A 176 18.07 12.62 -5.07
C LEU A 176 19.44 12.37 -4.44
N GLU A 177 19.80 11.09 -4.24
CA GLU A 177 21.08 10.69 -3.64
C GLU A 177 22.26 11.05 -4.55
N VAL A 178 22.14 10.82 -5.87
CA VAL A 178 23.14 11.23 -6.87
C VAL A 178 23.35 12.76 -6.89
N VAL A 179 22.28 13.54 -6.76
CA VAL A 179 22.37 15.01 -6.72
C VAL A 179 23.05 15.51 -5.44
N VAL A 180 22.86 14.82 -4.32
CA VAL A 180 23.52 15.17 -3.05
C VAL A 180 25.02 14.86 -3.08
N GLU A 181 25.42 13.75 -3.70
CA GLU A 181 26.85 13.44 -3.91
C GLU A 181 27.53 14.48 -4.80
N ASP A 182 26.90 14.91 -5.89
CA ASP A 182 27.43 15.94 -6.80
C ASP A 182 27.55 17.34 -6.15
N LEU A 183 26.73 17.66 -5.15
CA LEU A 183 26.83 18.91 -4.39
C LEU A 183 27.88 18.88 -3.27
N SER A 184 28.39 17.70 -2.92
CA SER A 184 29.37 17.51 -1.84
C SER A 184 30.84 17.54 -2.33
N LEU A 185 31.04 17.71 -3.64
CA LEU A 185 32.31 17.83 -4.36
C LEU A 185 32.61 19.28 -4.76
#